data_AF-A0AAD3XFK6-F1
#
_entry.id   AF-A0AAD3XFK6-F1
#
_cell.length_a   1.000
_cell.length_b   1.000
_cell.length_c   1.000
_cell.angle_alpha   90.00
_cell.angle_beta   90.00
_cell.angle_gamma   90.00
#
_symmetry.space_group_name_H-M   'P 1'
#
loop_
_entity.id
_entity.type
_entity.pdbx_description
1 polymer ?
#
loop_
_entity_poly.entity_id
_entity_poly.type
_entity_poly.pdbx_seq_one_letter_code
_entity_poly.pdbx_strand_id
1 'polypeptide(L)'
;MVTQYPYFLGMRVGTVIKPLVDYLVSLGLPKKILARMFEKRAYVLGYDLGETVKPNVECLISFGIRREALPSVISQYPQILGLPLKAKMSTQQYFFNFKLKIDPEGFARIVEKMPQIVSLNQHVILKPVEFLLGRGIPAEDVAKMVVCCPQLVALQVGIMKNSYYFFKSEMGRPIKELVEFPEYFTYSLESRIKPRYQSLQRKGIRFSLSWFLNCSDQRFEERLQGDYIETETMGPCFFMGGKLELPGSEIVSEEEEESDDEVLYRRTVLL
;
A
#
# COMPACT_ATOMS: atom_id res chain seq x y z
N MET A 1 -21.58 -3.00 13.39
CA MET A 1 -22.41 -2.37 12.34
C MET A 1 -23.57 -1.56 12.90
N VAL A 2 -24.57 -2.18 13.55
CA VAL A 2 -25.80 -1.50 14.03
C VAL A 2 -25.54 -0.36 15.01
N THR A 3 -24.60 -0.53 15.94
CA THR A 3 -24.23 0.51 16.93
C THR A 3 -23.51 1.71 16.30
N GLN A 4 -22.82 1.52 15.18
CA GLN A 4 -22.04 2.56 14.51
C GLN A 4 -22.83 3.28 13.41
N TYR A 5 -23.82 2.60 12.82
CA TYR A 5 -24.65 3.16 11.75
C TYR A 5 -26.07 2.56 11.83
N PRO A 6 -26.89 3.00 12.80
CA PRO A 6 -28.23 2.43 13.04
C PRO A 6 -29.19 2.67 11.87
N TYR A 7 -28.97 3.72 11.08
CA TYR A 7 -29.75 4.06 9.88
C TYR A 7 -29.83 2.92 8.86
N PHE A 8 -28.83 2.03 8.83
CA PHE A 8 -28.83 0.85 7.96
C PHE A 8 -30.08 -0.02 8.14
N LEU A 9 -30.66 -0.11 9.36
CA LEU A 9 -31.85 -0.92 9.62
C LEU A 9 -33.11 -0.37 8.93
N GLY A 10 -33.15 0.93 8.64
CA GLY A 10 -34.25 1.56 7.91
C GLY A 10 -34.06 1.61 6.40
N MET A 11 -32.93 1.13 5.88
CA MET A 11 -32.62 1.22 4.46
C MET A 11 -33.40 0.20 3.64
N ARG A 12 -33.92 0.63 2.49
CA ARG A 12 -34.59 -0.26 1.54
C ARG A 12 -33.56 -1.12 0.82
N VAL A 13 -33.59 -2.43 1.10
CA VAL A 13 -32.65 -3.39 0.50
C VAL A 13 -32.74 -3.38 -1.03
N GLY A 14 -33.94 -3.45 -1.59
CA GLY A 14 -34.14 -3.58 -3.04
C GLY A 14 -33.75 -2.35 -3.85
N THR A 15 -33.90 -1.14 -3.29
CA THR A 15 -33.72 0.11 -4.03
C THR A 15 -32.44 0.86 -3.69
N VAL A 16 -31.82 0.58 -2.53
CA VAL A 16 -30.61 1.29 -2.08
C VAL A 16 -29.43 0.34 -1.99
N ILE A 17 -29.55 -0.73 -1.18
CA ILE A 17 -28.42 -1.62 -0.89
C ILE A 17 -28.06 -2.47 -2.12
N LYS A 18 -29.06 -3.14 -2.72
CA LYS A 18 -28.83 -4.05 -3.84
C LYS A 18 -28.20 -3.34 -5.06
N PRO A 19 -28.72 -2.18 -5.53
CA PRO A 19 -28.11 -1.48 -6.66
C PRO A 19 -26.66 -1.04 -6.41
N LEU A 20 -26.35 -0.60 -5.18
CA LEU A 20 -24.99 -0.22 -4.80
C LEU A 20 -24.05 -1.44 -4.83
N VAL A 21 -24.49 -2.57 -4.24
CA VAL A 21 -23.72 -3.81 -4.24
C VAL A 21 -23.50 -4.32 -5.66
N ASP A 22 -24.55 -4.38 -6.49
CA ASP A 22 -24.47 -4.83 -7.87
C ASP A 22 -23.51 -3.95 -8.69
N TYR A 23 -23.55 -2.63 -8.49
CA TYR A 23 -22.60 -1.71 -9.12
C TYR A 23 -21.16 -1.98 -8.70
N LEU A 24 -20.87 -2.11 -7.39
CA LEU A 24 -19.50 -2.39 -6.92
C LEU A 24 -18.99 -3.76 -7.39
N VAL A 25 -19.87 -4.76 -7.48
CA VAL A 25 -19.53 -6.06 -8.09
C VAL A 25 -19.21 -5.89 -9.57
N SER A 26 -19.95 -5.05 -10.31
CA SER A 26 -19.67 -4.76 -11.73
C SER A 26 -18.33 -4.07 -11.97
N LEU A 27 -17.78 -3.39 -10.95
CA LEU A 27 -16.43 -2.82 -10.98
C LEU A 27 -15.33 -3.86 -10.71
N GLY A 28 -15.69 -5.09 -10.31
CA GLY A 28 -14.76 -6.18 -10.03
C GLY A 28 -14.51 -6.46 -8.55
N LEU A 29 -15.26 -5.85 -7.61
CA LEU A 29 -15.10 -6.15 -6.19
C LEU A 29 -15.78 -7.50 -5.82
N PRO A 30 -15.04 -8.46 -5.23
CA PRO A 30 -15.65 -9.71 -4.77
C PRO A 30 -16.65 -9.48 -3.63
N LYS A 31 -17.76 -10.22 -3.62
CA LYS A 31 -18.80 -10.12 -2.58
C LYS A 31 -18.25 -10.29 -1.15
N LYS A 32 -17.27 -11.18 -0.94
CA LYS A 32 -16.61 -11.39 0.37
C LYS A 32 -15.87 -10.12 0.85
N ILE A 33 -15.24 -9.38 -0.07
CA ILE A 33 -14.56 -8.11 0.25
C ILE A 33 -15.59 -7.03 0.57
N LEU A 34 -16.67 -6.94 -0.22
CA LEU A 34 -17.77 -6.00 0.03
C LEU A 34 -18.44 -6.25 1.39
N ALA A 35 -18.68 -7.51 1.76
CA ALA A 35 -19.26 -7.87 3.06
C ALA A 35 -18.38 -7.35 4.21
N ARG A 36 -17.07 -7.67 4.19
CA ARG A 36 -16.09 -7.17 5.19
C ARG A 36 -15.99 -5.64 5.20
N MET A 37 -16.10 -5.01 4.02
CA MET A 37 -16.07 -3.57 3.87
C MET A 37 -17.26 -2.91 4.58
N PHE A 38 -18.49 -3.38 4.33
CA PHE A 38 -19.70 -2.83 4.94
C PHE A 38 -19.81 -3.12 6.43
N GLU A 39 -19.32 -4.28 6.87
CA GLU A 39 -19.27 -4.64 8.30
C GLU A 39 -18.47 -3.60 9.11
N LYS A 40 -17.31 -3.19 8.57
CA LYS A 40 -16.40 -2.22 9.19
C LYS A 40 -16.75 -0.76 8.89
N ARG A 41 -17.41 -0.50 7.76
CA ARG A 41 -17.64 0.86 7.23
C ARG A 41 -19.07 0.99 6.70
N ALA A 42 -20.03 0.79 7.60
CA ALA A 42 -21.46 0.81 7.27
C ALA A 42 -21.94 2.13 6.64
N TYR A 43 -21.28 3.25 6.95
CA TYR A 43 -21.60 4.56 6.37
C TYR A 43 -21.52 4.61 4.84
N VAL A 44 -20.75 3.71 4.20
CA VAL A 44 -20.63 3.63 2.74
C VAL A 44 -21.97 3.29 2.08
N LEU A 45 -22.84 2.56 2.79
CA LEU A 45 -24.19 2.24 2.32
C LEU A 45 -25.07 3.49 2.20
N GLY A 46 -24.77 4.54 2.96
CA GLY A 46 -25.52 5.80 2.93
C GLY A 46 -25.18 6.71 1.75
N TYR A 47 -24.21 6.37 0.91
CA TYR A 47 -23.87 7.18 -0.26
C TYR A 47 -24.88 6.98 -1.38
N ASP A 48 -25.28 8.08 -2.01
CA ASP A 48 -26.15 8.01 -3.18
C ASP A 48 -25.40 7.42 -4.38
N LEU A 49 -26.00 6.40 -5.00
CA LEU A 49 -25.38 5.68 -6.11
C LEU A 49 -25.21 6.56 -7.36
N GLY A 50 -26.21 7.37 -7.68
CA GLY A 50 -26.27 8.15 -8.92
C GLY A 50 -25.54 9.49 -8.82
N GLU A 51 -25.72 10.20 -7.71
CA GLU A 51 -25.21 11.56 -7.50
C GLU A 51 -23.81 11.58 -6.89
N THR A 52 -23.41 10.51 -6.19
CA THR A 52 -22.14 10.49 -5.44
C THR A 52 -21.20 9.38 -5.90
N VAL A 53 -21.62 8.11 -5.81
CA VAL A 53 -20.72 6.96 -6.04
C VAL A 53 -20.27 6.88 -7.50
N LYS A 54 -21.21 6.90 -8.46
CA LYS A 54 -20.87 6.83 -9.90
C LYS A 54 -19.98 8.00 -10.34
N PRO A 55 -20.31 9.28 -10.06
CA PRO A 55 -19.46 10.41 -10.42
C PRO A 55 -18.05 10.33 -9.81
N ASN A 56 -17.92 9.82 -8.58
CA ASN A 56 -16.62 9.66 -7.95
C ASN A 56 -15.80 8.53 -8.61
N VAL A 57 -16.43 7.44 -9.04
CA VAL A 57 -15.73 6.39 -9.83
C VAL A 57 -15.27 6.93 -11.19
N GLU A 58 -16.13 7.65 -11.91
CA GLU A 58 -15.76 8.30 -13.18
C GLU A 58 -14.65 9.34 -12.97
N CYS A 59 -14.67 10.06 -11.84
CA CYS A 59 -13.60 10.96 -11.46
C CYS A 59 -12.27 10.20 -11.32
N LEU A 60 -12.22 9.06 -10.64
CA LEU A 60 -10.98 8.26 -10.52
C LEU A 60 -10.43 7.90 -11.92
N ILE A 61 -11.30 7.43 -12.81
CA ILE A 61 -10.94 7.07 -14.20
C ILE A 61 -10.40 8.30 -14.95
N SER A 62 -11.06 9.45 -14.85
CA SER A 62 -10.63 10.69 -15.52
C SER A 62 -9.27 11.21 -15.06
N PHE A 63 -8.82 10.84 -13.86
CA PHE A 63 -7.50 11.16 -13.33
C PHE A 63 -6.44 10.11 -13.69
N GLY A 64 -6.77 9.13 -14.53
CA GLY A 64 -5.84 8.13 -15.05
C GLY A 64 -5.73 6.86 -14.21
N ILE A 65 -6.63 6.64 -13.23
CA ILE A 65 -6.66 5.40 -12.46
C ILE A 65 -7.21 4.29 -13.34
N ARG A 66 -6.49 3.17 -13.41
CA ARG A 66 -6.84 2.02 -14.23
C ARG A 66 -8.09 1.33 -13.69
N ARG A 67 -8.95 0.84 -14.59
CA ARG A 67 -10.21 0.19 -14.19
C ARG A 67 -9.95 -1.04 -13.35
N GLU A 68 -8.87 -1.75 -13.64
CA GLU A 68 -8.40 -2.94 -12.94
C GLU A 68 -7.92 -2.62 -11.52
N ALA A 69 -7.50 -1.38 -11.26
CA ALA A 69 -7.06 -0.92 -9.94
C ALA A 69 -8.24 -0.44 -9.07
N LEU A 70 -9.40 -0.12 -9.65
CA LEU A 70 -10.56 0.39 -8.91
C LEU A 70 -11.00 -0.53 -7.75
N PRO A 71 -11.08 -1.87 -7.89
CA PRO A 71 -11.39 -2.75 -6.76
C PRO A 71 -10.43 -2.61 -5.59
N SER A 72 -9.13 -2.49 -5.88
CA SER A 72 -8.10 -2.34 -4.85
C SER A 72 -8.19 -0.96 -4.19
N VAL A 73 -8.33 0.11 -4.97
CA VAL A 73 -8.49 1.49 -4.48
C VAL A 73 -9.71 1.60 -3.56
N ILE A 74 -10.85 1.11 -4.01
CA ILE A 74 -12.12 1.18 -3.28
C ILE A 74 -12.07 0.31 -2.02
N SER A 75 -11.50 -0.89 -2.07
CA SER A 75 -11.43 -1.78 -0.90
C SER A 75 -10.48 -1.26 0.19
N GLN A 76 -9.36 -0.63 -0.20
CA GLN A 76 -8.42 -0.01 0.73
C GLN A 76 -9.00 1.24 1.40
N TYR A 77 -9.70 2.09 0.63
CA TYR A 77 -10.24 3.36 1.09
C TYR A 77 -11.69 3.65 0.65
N PRO A 78 -12.68 2.87 1.12
CA PRO A 78 -14.09 2.98 0.72
C PRO A 78 -14.72 4.38 0.80
N GLN A 79 -14.27 5.21 1.74
CA GLN A 79 -14.76 6.60 1.86
C GLN A 79 -14.46 7.46 0.62
N ILE A 80 -13.51 7.06 -0.24
CA ILE A 80 -13.21 7.74 -1.50
C ILE A 80 -14.45 7.91 -2.38
N LEU A 81 -15.42 6.99 -2.26
CA LEU A 81 -16.69 7.02 -2.99
C LEU A 81 -17.63 8.14 -2.55
N GLY A 82 -17.44 8.74 -1.38
CA GLY A 82 -18.29 9.80 -0.83
C GLY A 82 -17.59 11.14 -0.59
N LEU A 83 -16.33 11.28 -1.00
CA LEU A 83 -15.58 12.52 -0.84
C LEU A 83 -16.00 13.55 -1.93
N PRO A 84 -15.73 14.86 -1.70
CA PRO A 84 -15.66 15.84 -2.79
C PRO A 84 -14.41 15.56 -3.64
N LEU A 85 -14.42 14.43 -4.34
CA LEU A 85 -13.23 13.76 -4.84
C LEU A 85 -12.53 14.59 -5.91
N LYS A 86 -13.28 15.16 -6.85
CA LYS A 86 -12.72 15.99 -7.92
C LYS A 86 -11.85 17.13 -7.39
N ALA A 87 -12.34 17.88 -6.41
CA ALA A 87 -11.60 18.96 -5.79
C ALA A 87 -10.33 18.45 -5.07
N LYS A 88 -10.47 17.39 -4.27
CA LYS A 88 -9.34 16.78 -3.54
C LYS A 88 -8.27 16.24 -4.49
N MET A 89 -8.67 15.54 -5.55
CA MET A 89 -7.76 15.00 -6.56
C MET A 89 -7.01 16.11 -7.28
N SER A 90 -7.70 17.15 -7.76
CA SER A 90 -7.06 18.30 -8.42
C SER A 90 -6.08 19.02 -7.50
N THR A 91 -6.47 19.30 -6.25
CA THR A 91 -5.60 19.98 -5.29
C THR A 91 -4.35 19.15 -4.97
N GLN A 92 -4.50 17.84 -4.76
CA GLN A 92 -3.37 16.96 -4.45
C GLN A 92 -2.45 16.75 -5.65
N GLN A 93 -3.01 16.51 -6.83
CA GLN A 93 -2.24 16.37 -8.07
C GLN A 93 -1.41 17.63 -8.35
N TYR A 94 -2.01 18.82 -8.22
CA TYR A 94 -1.28 20.08 -8.37
C TYR A 94 -0.16 20.22 -7.33
N PHE A 95 -0.42 19.87 -6.08
CA PHE A 95 0.58 19.90 -5.02
C PHE A 95 1.78 18.99 -5.31
N PHE A 96 1.55 17.74 -5.71
CA PHE A 96 2.62 16.80 -6.06
C PHE A 96 3.41 17.25 -7.29
N ASN A 97 2.72 17.80 -8.29
CA ASN A 97 3.38 18.37 -9.47
C ASN A 97 4.25 19.58 -9.10
N PHE A 98 3.72 20.51 -8.30
CA PHE A 98 4.45 21.71 -7.91
C PHE A 98 5.67 21.39 -7.04
N LYS A 99 5.52 20.52 -6.05
CA LYS A 99 6.56 20.22 -5.05
C LYS A 99 7.59 19.19 -5.49
N LEU A 100 7.18 18.18 -6.25
CA LEU A 100 8.03 17.04 -6.61
C LEU A 100 8.13 16.80 -8.13
N LYS A 101 7.52 17.64 -8.96
CA LYS A 101 7.48 17.47 -10.43
C LYS A 101 6.89 16.12 -10.86
N ILE A 102 6.04 15.55 -10.03
CA ILE A 102 5.30 14.33 -10.37
C ILE A 102 4.21 14.69 -11.37
N ASP A 103 4.19 13.97 -12.47
CA ASP A 103 3.23 14.14 -13.54
C ASP A 103 1.86 13.50 -13.19
N PRO A 104 0.80 13.78 -13.96
CA PRO A 104 -0.52 13.20 -13.73
C PRO A 104 -0.52 11.67 -13.62
N GLU A 105 0.27 10.98 -14.45
CA GLU A 105 0.35 9.52 -14.45
C GLU A 105 1.07 8.99 -13.20
N GLY A 106 2.18 9.62 -12.80
CA GLY A 106 2.84 9.33 -11.54
C GLY A 106 1.92 9.51 -10.33
N PHE A 107 1.10 10.57 -10.32
CA PHE A 107 0.11 10.78 -9.28
C PHE A 107 -0.98 9.70 -9.27
N ALA A 108 -1.48 9.28 -10.44
CA ALA A 108 -2.44 8.17 -10.53
C ALA A 108 -1.87 6.89 -9.91
N ARG A 109 -0.61 6.55 -10.22
CA ARG A 109 0.10 5.39 -9.62
C ARG A 109 0.21 5.49 -8.09
N ILE A 110 0.42 6.71 -7.55
CA ILE A 110 0.44 6.95 -6.11
C ILE A 110 -0.93 6.65 -5.51
N VAL A 111 -2.02 7.13 -6.13
CA VAL A 111 -3.39 6.90 -5.64
C VAL A 111 -3.78 5.43 -5.72
N GLU A 112 -3.36 4.71 -6.78
CA GLU A 112 -3.57 3.27 -6.89
C GLU A 112 -2.92 2.46 -5.76
N LYS A 113 -1.71 2.86 -5.34
CA LYS A 113 -0.95 2.22 -4.26
C LYS A 113 -1.37 2.66 -2.86
N MET A 114 -1.84 3.90 -2.70
CA MET A 114 -2.24 4.47 -1.42
C MET A 114 -3.36 5.52 -1.59
N PRO A 115 -4.62 5.09 -1.73
CA PRO A 115 -5.73 5.98 -2.00
C PRO A 115 -5.95 7.06 -0.95
N GLN A 116 -5.52 6.83 0.30
CA GLN A 116 -5.62 7.79 1.40
C GLN A 116 -4.85 9.08 1.12
N ILE A 117 -3.90 9.08 0.18
CA ILE A 117 -3.10 10.24 -0.22
C ILE A 117 -3.97 11.44 -0.60
N VAL A 118 -5.16 11.20 -1.15
CA VAL A 118 -6.10 12.25 -1.59
C VAL A 118 -6.64 13.09 -0.42
N SER A 119 -6.57 12.55 0.79
CA SER A 119 -7.06 13.17 2.02
C SER A 119 -5.95 13.52 3.00
N LEU A 120 -4.69 13.19 2.72
CA LEU A 120 -3.58 13.53 3.59
C LEU A 120 -3.29 15.03 3.56
N ASN A 121 -3.05 15.60 4.74
CA ASN A 121 -2.65 16.99 4.86
C ASN A 121 -1.29 17.22 4.22
N GLN A 122 -1.19 18.24 3.36
CA GLN A 122 0.05 18.58 2.65
C GLN A 122 1.23 18.83 3.60
N HIS A 123 0.98 19.44 4.77
CA HIS A 123 2.00 19.61 5.81
C HIS A 123 2.54 18.31 6.39
N VAL A 124 1.74 17.24 6.42
CA VAL A 124 2.19 15.91 6.85
C VAL A 124 3.09 15.31 5.78
N ILE A 125 2.68 15.43 4.51
CA ILE A 125 3.45 14.94 3.34
C ILE A 125 4.81 15.64 3.21
N LEU A 126 4.86 16.95 3.43
CA LEU A 126 6.09 17.73 3.27
C LEU A 126 7.17 17.36 4.28
N LYS A 127 6.81 16.94 5.50
CA LYS A 127 7.79 16.63 6.55
C LYS A 127 8.78 15.51 6.14
N PRO A 128 8.33 14.32 5.69
CA PRO A 128 9.23 13.30 5.13
C PRO A 128 9.99 13.75 3.88
N VAL A 129 9.33 14.50 2.99
CA VAL A 129 9.95 14.98 1.74
C VAL A 129 11.13 15.91 2.04
N GLU A 130 10.91 16.92 2.88
CA GLU A 130 11.95 17.87 3.31
C GLU A 130 13.07 17.17 4.07
N PHE A 131 12.74 16.16 4.88
CA PHE A 131 13.74 15.33 5.54
C PHE A 131 14.67 14.67 4.51
N LEU A 132 14.12 13.98 3.50
CA LEU A 132 14.90 13.28 2.47
C LEU A 132 15.73 14.23 1.61
N LEU A 133 15.15 15.36 1.18
CA LEU A 133 15.87 16.42 0.47
C LEU A 133 17.03 16.95 1.32
N GLY A 134 16.79 17.19 2.61
CA GLY A 134 17.81 17.63 3.57
C GLY A 134 18.89 16.58 3.87
N ARG A 135 18.75 15.33 3.39
CA ARG A 135 19.80 14.30 3.43
C ARG A 135 20.68 14.29 2.17
N GLY A 136 20.40 15.17 1.20
CA GLY A 136 21.13 15.25 -0.07
C GLY A 136 20.59 14.31 -1.15
N ILE A 137 19.37 13.76 -0.98
CA ILE A 137 18.71 12.99 -2.03
C ILE A 137 18.10 13.97 -3.04
N PRO A 138 18.42 13.87 -4.35
CA PRO A 138 17.86 14.75 -5.37
C PRO A 138 16.33 14.70 -5.40
N ALA A 139 15.69 15.81 -5.73
CA ALA A 139 14.22 15.89 -5.78
C ALA A 139 13.60 14.88 -6.75
N GLU A 140 14.25 14.61 -7.87
CA GLU A 140 13.83 13.60 -8.85
C GLU A 140 13.83 12.20 -8.26
N ASP A 141 14.82 11.87 -7.44
CA ASP A 141 14.92 10.56 -6.79
C ASP A 141 13.92 10.45 -5.64
N VAL A 142 13.68 11.52 -4.88
CA VAL A 142 12.57 11.56 -3.90
C VAL A 142 11.22 11.36 -4.61
N ALA A 143 11.00 12.00 -5.75
CA ALA A 143 9.79 11.81 -6.54
C ALA A 143 9.60 10.34 -6.97
N LYS A 144 10.66 9.70 -7.49
CA LYS A 144 10.65 8.26 -7.81
C LYS A 144 10.32 7.41 -6.58
N MET A 145 10.96 7.67 -5.45
CA MET A 145 10.70 6.96 -4.20
C MET A 145 9.23 7.06 -3.78
N VAL A 146 8.62 8.25 -3.87
CA VAL A 146 7.22 8.49 -3.51
C VAL A 146 6.26 7.79 -4.48
N VAL A 147 6.55 7.78 -5.78
CA VAL A 147 5.74 7.04 -6.78
C VAL A 147 5.81 5.53 -6.54
N CYS A 148 6.99 5.00 -6.22
CA CYS A 148 7.20 3.58 -5.95
C CYS A 148 6.55 3.14 -4.62
N CYS A 149 6.74 3.93 -3.56
CA CYS A 149 6.31 3.63 -2.19
C CYS A 149 5.66 4.87 -1.54
N PRO A 150 4.38 5.17 -1.84
CA PRO A 150 3.67 6.33 -1.28
C PRO A 150 3.61 6.38 0.24
N GLN A 151 3.68 5.23 0.91
CA GLN A 151 3.64 5.14 2.37
C GLN A 151 4.79 5.92 3.03
N LEU A 152 5.87 6.15 2.30
CA LEU A 152 7.03 6.94 2.72
C LEU A 152 6.62 8.33 3.22
N VAL A 153 5.64 8.99 2.59
CA VAL A 153 5.23 10.36 2.97
C VAL A 153 4.26 10.41 4.15
N ALA A 154 3.81 9.25 4.63
CA ALA A 154 2.98 9.14 5.83
C ALA A 154 3.79 8.76 7.08
N LEU A 155 5.10 8.53 6.94
CA LEU A 155 5.97 8.14 8.05
C LEU A 155 6.29 9.32 8.97
N GLN A 156 6.49 9.01 10.26
CA GLN A 156 7.00 9.98 11.21
C GLN A 156 8.49 10.22 10.98
N VAL A 157 8.88 11.48 10.82
CA VAL A 157 10.28 11.87 10.57
C VAL A 157 11.23 11.37 11.66
N GLY A 158 10.80 11.30 12.92
CA GLY A 158 11.62 10.76 14.01
C GLY A 158 12.03 9.30 13.77
N ILE A 159 11.09 8.46 13.31
CA ILE A 159 11.35 7.05 12.99
C ILE A 159 12.25 6.96 11.75
N MET A 160 11.95 7.73 10.69
CA MET A 160 12.76 7.77 9.47
C MET A 160 14.20 8.20 9.77
N LYS A 161 14.38 9.19 10.65
CA LYS A 161 15.68 9.71 11.08
C LYS A 161 16.51 8.62 11.74
N ASN A 162 15.94 7.85 12.66
CA ASN A 162 16.62 6.74 13.33
C ASN A 162 17.06 5.68 12.30
N SER A 163 16.16 5.26 11.41
CA SER A 163 16.49 4.27 10.37
C SER A 163 17.55 4.77 9.39
N TYR A 164 17.52 6.07 9.03
CA TYR A 164 18.51 6.67 8.15
C TYR A 164 19.91 6.70 8.78
N TYR A 165 20.02 7.10 10.06
CA TYR A 165 21.32 7.14 10.73
C TYR A 165 21.89 5.75 10.96
N PHE A 166 21.05 4.77 11.27
CA PHE A 166 21.50 3.37 11.29
C PHE A 166 22.06 2.94 9.92
N PHE A 167 21.33 3.23 8.84
CA PHE A 167 21.77 2.91 7.48
C PHE A 167 23.10 3.57 7.10
N LYS A 168 23.24 4.87 7.38
CA LYS A 168 24.42 5.64 6.99
C LYS A 168 25.63 5.38 7.88
N SER A 169 25.42 5.32 9.21
CA SER A 169 26.51 5.26 10.18
C SER A 169 26.89 3.83 10.56
N GLU A 170 25.92 2.95 10.81
CA GLU A 170 26.18 1.58 11.27
C GLU A 170 26.30 0.61 10.09
N MET A 171 25.45 0.74 9.07
CA MET A 171 25.52 -0.14 7.90
C MET A 171 26.57 0.34 6.87
N GLY A 172 26.89 1.64 6.85
CA GLY A 172 27.90 2.21 5.95
C GLY A 172 27.57 2.07 4.46
N ARG A 173 26.28 2.00 4.10
CA ARG A 173 25.84 1.71 2.72
C ARG A 173 25.58 2.99 1.90
N PRO A 174 25.71 2.93 0.57
CA PRO A 174 25.46 4.07 -0.30
C PRO A 174 23.97 4.47 -0.30
N ILE A 175 23.70 5.78 -0.26
CA ILE A 175 22.34 6.36 -0.22
C ILE A 175 21.50 5.92 -1.43
N LYS A 176 22.14 5.63 -2.57
CA LYS A 176 21.48 5.14 -3.79
C LYS A 176 20.59 3.92 -3.52
N GLU A 177 20.98 3.03 -2.60
CA GLU A 177 20.17 1.86 -2.27
C GLU A 177 18.85 2.22 -1.58
N LEU A 178 18.79 3.34 -0.85
CA LEU A 178 17.53 3.83 -0.28
C LEU A 178 16.59 4.36 -1.38
N VAL A 179 17.14 4.88 -2.48
CA VAL A 179 16.36 5.30 -3.65
C VAL A 179 15.83 4.08 -4.41
N GLU A 180 16.66 3.05 -4.56
CA GLU A 180 16.29 1.79 -5.21
C GLU A 180 15.31 0.95 -4.36
N PHE A 181 15.36 1.07 -3.04
CA PHE A 181 14.48 0.37 -2.10
C PHE A 181 13.93 1.29 -0.99
N PRO A 182 13.01 2.21 -1.31
CA PRO A 182 12.42 3.15 -0.36
C PRO A 182 11.63 2.48 0.76
N GLU A 183 11.14 1.25 0.54
CA GLU A 183 10.44 0.43 1.53
C GLU A 183 11.28 0.17 2.79
N TYR A 184 12.61 0.35 2.72
CA TYR A 184 13.50 0.32 3.88
C TYR A 184 12.93 1.11 5.07
N PHE A 185 12.41 2.32 4.83
CA PHE A 185 11.88 3.18 5.89
C PHE A 185 10.58 2.67 6.52
N THR A 186 9.89 1.74 5.86
CA THR A 186 8.63 1.16 6.34
C THR A 186 8.84 -0.03 7.29
N TYR A 187 10.05 -0.60 7.31
CA TYR A 187 10.40 -1.66 8.26
C TYR A 187 10.81 -1.07 9.62
N SER A 188 10.47 -1.80 10.68
CA SER A 188 10.86 -1.42 12.04
C SER A 188 12.37 -1.58 12.23
N LEU A 189 13.01 -0.51 12.69
CA LEU A 189 14.44 -0.50 12.98
C LEU A 189 14.82 -1.56 14.02
N GLU A 190 14.14 -1.56 15.17
CA GLU A 190 14.48 -2.41 16.31
C GLU A 190 14.08 -3.88 16.11
N SER A 191 12.90 -4.13 15.53
CA SER A 191 12.39 -5.50 15.43
C SER A 191 12.78 -6.22 14.14
N ARG A 192 13.16 -5.50 13.07
CA ARG A 192 13.47 -6.12 11.77
C ARG A 192 14.83 -5.75 11.20
N ILE A 193 15.15 -4.46 11.09
CA ILE A 193 16.37 -4.03 10.38
C ILE A 193 17.62 -4.44 11.18
N LYS A 194 17.72 -4.05 12.45
CA LYS A 194 18.87 -4.34 13.33
C LYS A 194 19.14 -5.83 13.51
N PRO A 195 18.16 -6.68 13.91
CA PRO A 195 18.43 -8.10 14.17
C PRO A 195 18.91 -8.84 12.92
N ARG A 196 18.31 -8.53 11.76
CA ARG A 196 18.68 -9.16 10.49
C ARG A 196 20.06 -8.69 10.02
N TYR A 197 20.34 -7.40 10.11
CA TYR A 197 21.67 -6.88 9.75
C TYR A 197 22.79 -7.48 10.62
N GLN A 198 22.59 -7.57 11.94
CA GLN A 198 23.57 -8.19 12.86
C GLN A 198 23.80 -9.67 12.54
N SER A 199 22.74 -10.41 12.19
CA SER A 199 22.85 -11.82 11.81
C SER A 199 23.65 -12.01 10.52
N LEU A 200 23.47 -11.11 9.55
CA LEU A 200 24.24 -11.10 8.30
C LEU A 200 25.72 -10.74 8.51
N GLN A 201 25.99 -9.74 9.36
CA GLN A 201 27.37 -9.37 9.70
C GLN A 201 28.17 -10.53 10.28
N ARG A 202 27.56 -11.36 11.16
CA ARG A 202 28.23 -12.54 11.74
C ARG A 202 28.64 -13.57 10.70
N LYS A 203 27.90 -13.67 9.58
CA LYS A 203 28.21 -14.60 8.48
C LYS A 203 29.09 -13.98 7.40
N GLY A 204 29.37 -12.68 7.46
CA GLY A 204 30.24 -11.98 6.50
C GLY A 204 29.65 -11.83 5.10
N ILE A 205 28.33 -11.97 4.92
CA ILE A 205 27.71 -11.98 3.59
C ILE A 205 27.12 -10.60 3.24
N ARG A 206 27.36 -10.14 2.01
CA ARG A 206 26.79 -8.89 1.48
C ARG A 206 25.52 -9.19 0.66
N PHE A 207 24.43 -8.51 0.99
CA PHE A 207 23.14 -8.67 0.30
C PHE A 207 22.44 -7.33 0.08
N SER A 208 21.58 -7.25 -0.94
CA SER A 208 20.71 -6.09 -1.18
C SER A 208 19.71 -5.89 -0.03
N LEU A 209 19.23 -4.65 0.16
CA LEU A 209 18.22 -4.35 1.18
C LEU A 209 16.95 -5.18 1.01
N SER A 210 16.49 -5.34 -0.23
CA SER A 210 15.30 -6.11 -0.55
C SER A 210 15.46 -7.59 -0.17
N TRP A 211 16.63 -8.19 -0.37
CA TRP A 211 16.86 -9.60 -0.09
C TRP A 211 16.64 -9.95 1.39
N PHE A 212 17.14 -9.14 2.32
CA PHE A 212 17.00 -9.47 3.75
C PHE A 212 15.81 -8.81 4.44
N LEU A 213 15.16 -7.81 3.84
CA LEU A 213 14.00 -7.14 4.45
C LEU A 213 12.68 -7.59 3.86
N ASN A 214 12.64 -7.94 2.57
CA ASN A 214 11.43 -8.31 1.85
C ASN A 214 11.15 -9.83 1.93
N CYS A 215 11.09 -10.37 3.15
CA CYS A 215 10.74 -11.77 3.40
C CYS A 215 10.20 -11.96 4.82
N SER A 216 9.47 -13.06 5.05
CA SER A 216 9.04 -13.48 6.39
C SER A 216 10.24 -13.81 7.29
N ASP A 217 10.02 -13.92 8.59
CA ASP A 217 11.09 -14.30 9.53
C ASP A 217 11.57 -15.73 9.27
N GLN A 218 10.64 -16.65 8.97
CA GLN A 218 10.96 -18.01 8.55
C GLN A 218 11.84 -18.04 7.29
N ARG A 219 11.42 -17.36 6.21
CA ARG A 219 12.22 -17.32 4.96
C ARG A 219 13.57 -16.65 5.15
N PHE A 220 13.66 -15.66 6.03
CA PHE A 220 14.94 -15.04 6.36
C PHE A 220 15.88 -16.04 7.05
N GLU A 221 15.36 -16.83 7.98
CA GLU A 221 16.13 -17.86 8.68
C GLU A 221 16.55 -19.00 7.74
N GLU A 222 15.64 -19.48 6.88
CA GLU A 222 15.94 -20.47 5.84
C GLU A 222 17.06 -19.98 4.91
N ARG A 223 16.99 -18.72 4.47
CA ARG A 223 18.04 -18.07 3.66
C ARG A 223 19.36 -17.91 4.41
N LEU A 224 19.31 -17.79 5.73
CA LEU A 224 20.49 -17.70 6.56
C LEU A 224 21.12 -19.09 6.74
N GLN A 225 20.32 -20.16 6.85
CA GLN A 225 20.77 -21.53 7.09
C GLN A 225 21.17 -22.29 5.82
N GLY A 226 20.49 -22.04 4.69
CA GLY A 226 20.82 -22.66 3.41
C GLY A 226 21.96 -21.93 2.72
N ASP A 227 22.97 -22.67 2.24
CA ASP A 227 24.05 -22.19 1.36
C ASP A 227 23.55 -21.80 -0.06
N TYR A 228 22.31 -21.33 -0.19
CA TYR A 228 21.71 -20.97 -1.47
C TYR A 228 21.99 -19.51 -1.81
N ILE A 229 23.13 -19.29 -2.48
CA ILE A 229 23.27 -18.17 -3.41
C ILE A 229 22.59 -18.60 -4.72
N GLU A 230 21.28 -18.41 -4.82
CA GLU A 230 20.68 -18.27 -6.15
C GLU A 230 20.89 -16.83 -6.61
N THR A 231 21.61 -16.70 -7.72
CA THR A 231 21.81 -15.44 -8.43
C THR A 231 20.46 -14.93 -8.92
N GLU A 232 20.20 -13.66 -8.60
CA GLU A 232 19.12 -12.79 -9.07
C GLU A 232 18.10 -13.39 -10.05
N THR A 233 17.11 -14.10 -9.53
CA THR A 233 15.77 -14.00 -10.11
C THR A 233 15.06 -12.86 -9.41
N MET A 234 14.56 -11.88 -10.17
CA MET A 234 13.62 -10.89 -9.66
C MET A 234 12.47 -11.64 -8.99
N GLY A 235 12.51 -11.72 -7.66
CA GLY A 235 11.44 -12.31 -6.87
C GLY A 235 10.14 -11.57 -7.17
N PRO A 236 8.98 -12.24 -7.07
CA PRO A 236 7.72 -11.62 -7.44
C PRO A 236 7.54 -10.32 -6.66
N CYS A 237 7.39 -9.21 -7.40
CA CYS A 237 6.96 -7.96 -6.80
C CYS A 237 5.57 -8.19 -6.23
N PHE A 238 5.47 -8.19 -4.89
CA PHE A 238 4.19 -8.24 -4.21
C PHE A 238 3.46 -6.92 -4.48
N PHE A 239 2.61 -6.93 -5.50
CA PHE A 239 1.53 -5.96 -5.61
C PHE A 239 0.45 -6.38 -4.61
N MET A 240 0.22 -5.56 -3.59
CA MET A 240 -0.85 -5.78 -2.64
C MET A 240 -2.19 -5.75 -3.40
N GLY A 241 -2.82 -6.91 -3.59
CA GLY A 241 -4.08 -7.09 -4.32
C GLY A 241 -3.99 -7.75 -5.71
N GLY A 242 -2.83 -8.21 -6.17
CA GLY A 242 -2.69 -9.00 -7.41
C GLY A 242 -2.83 -10.51 -7.19
N LYS A 243 -3.35 -11.25 -8.19
CA LYS A 243 -3.40 -12.72 -8.18
C LYS A 243 -1.97 -13.25 -8.39
N LEU A 244 -1.58 -14.24 -7.58
CA LEU A 244 -0.29 -14.91 -7.68
C LEU A 244 -0.33 -15.87 -8.88
N GLU A 245 0.44 -15.58 -9.93
CA GLU A 245 0.69 -16.55 -11.00
C GLU A 245 2.07 -17.15 -10.79
N LEU A 246 2.10 -18.47 -10.57
CA LEU A 246 3.32 -19.27 -10.46
C LEU A 246 3.64 -19.85 -11.85
N PRO A 247 4.89 -19.79 -12.32
CA PRO A 247 5.30 -20.57 -13.48
C PRO A 247 5.52 -22.02 -13.05
N GLY A 248 4.67 -22.92 -13.56
CA GLY A 248 4.82 -24.37 -13.42
C GLY A 248 3.91 -25.00 -12.37
N SER A 249 2.70 -25.36 -12.78
CA SER A 249 1.95 -26.42 -12.10
C SER A 249 1.17 -27.20 -13.16
N GLU A 250 1.78 -28.28 -13.64
CA GLU A 250 1.04 -29.38 -14.23
C GLU A 250 0.05 -29.92 -13.20
N ILE A 251 -1.11 -30.30 -13.72
CA ILE A 251 -2.28 -30.75 -13.00
C ILE A 251 -1.95 -32.05 -12.26
N VAL A 252 -2.18 -32.08 -10.94
CA VAL A 252 -2.57 -33.31 -10.25
C VAL A 252 -3.74 -32.98 -9.31
N SER A 253 -4.77 -33.78 -9.49
CA SER A 253 -6.11 -33.73 -8.89
C SER A 253 -6.16 -34.03 -7.39
N GLU A 254 -7.12 -33.35 -6.75
CA GLU A 254 -8.02 -33.74 -5.65
C GLU A 254 -7.48 -34.57 -4.46
N GLU A 255 -7.54 -33.98 -3.26
CA GLU A 255 -8.41 -34.48 -2.17
C GLU A 255 -8.60 -33.36 -1.12
N GLU A 256 -9.84 -33.24 -0.62
CA GLU A 256 -10.28 -32.28 0.40
C GLU A 256 -9.79 -32.73 1.79
N GLU A 257 -9.08 -31.86 2.51
CA GLU A 257 -9.11 -31.86 3.97
C GLU A 257 -9.21 -30.41 4.48
N GLU A 258 -10.32 -30.13 5.17
CA GLU A 258 -10.53 -28.96 5.99
C GLU A 258 -9.47 -28.91 7.10
N SER A 259 -8.63 -27.89 7.10
CA SER A 259 -7.80 -27.53 8.25
C SER A 259 -7.92 -26.03 8.49
N ASP A 260 -8.64 -25.69 9.54
CA ASP A 260 -8.66 -24.37 10.18
C ASP A 260 -7.23 -23.97 10.58
N ASP A 261 -6.73 -22.88 10.01
CA ASP A 261 -5.71 -22.03 10.63
C ASP A 261 -5.68 -20.66 9.93
N GLU A 262 -6.63 -19.78 10.28
CA GLU A 262 -6.60 -18.36 9.92
C GLU A 262 -5.48 -17.64 10.70
N VAL A 263 -4.28 -17.56 10.13
CA VAL A 263 -3.27 -16.57 10.52
C VAL A 263 -3.69 -15.20 9.94
N LEU A 264 -4.53 -14.48 10.70
CA LEU A 264 -4.89 -13.09 10.42
C LEU A 264 -3.77 -12.15 10.85
N TYR A 265 -3.09 -11.57 9.85
CA TYR A 265 -2.17 -10.44 10.02
C TYR A 265 -2.86 -9.25 10.72
N ARG A 266 -2.58 -9.06 12.01
CA ARG A 266 -2.71 -7.77 12.67
C ARG A 266 -1.50 -6.90 12.32
N ARG A 267 -1.72 -5.82 11.58
CA ARG A 267 -1.08 -4.52 11.88
C ARG A 267 -2.09 -3.40 11.65
N THR A 268 -2.74 -3.03 12.73
CA THR A 268 -3.35 -1.72 12.93
C THR A 268 -2.22 -0.70 12.93
N VAL A 269 -2.16 0.18 11.93
CA VAL A 269 -1.54 1.49 12.13
C VAL A 269 -2.66 2.39 12.60
N LEU A 270 -2.71 2.62 13.91
CA LEU A 270 -3.49 3.71 14.49
C LEU A 270 -2.83 5.02 14.07
N LEU A 271 -3.61 5.90 13.45
CA LEU A 271 -3.35 7.33 13.41
C LEU A 271 -3.90 7.97 14.69
#